data_AF-A0A1V0N254-F1
#
_entry.id   AF-A0A1V0N254-F1
#
_cell.length_a   1.000
_cell.length_b   1.000
_cell.length_c   1.000
_cell.angle_alpha   90.00
_cell.angle_beta   90.00
_cell.angle_gamma   90.00
#
_symmetry.space_group_name_H-M   'P 1'
#
loop_
_entity.id
_entity.type
_entity.pdbx_description
1 polymer ?
#
loop_
_entity_poly.entity_id
_entity_poly.type
_entity_poly.pdbx_seq_one_letter_code
_entity_poly.pdbx_strand_id
1 'polypeptide(L)'
;MWSIRERTLKMIMEASRDALPNEFGALLRAEHQIIYEIALVPGSINGPVHVIFRTYTMPLDFSYVGSVHSHPSGNTHPSDADLHMFSNTGPVHIIVGYPYNMNNFSAYTRNGDPLKLNII
;
A
#
# COMPACT_ATOMS: atom_id res chain seq x y z
N MET A 1 -11.89 11.89 -2.73
CA MET A 1 -10.85 11.76 -3.76
C MET A 1 -9.53 11.78 -3.02
N TRP A 2 -8.67 10.78 -3.22
CA TRP A 2 -7.42 10.69 -2.47
C TRP A 2 -6.27 11.35 -3.22
N SER A 3 -5.30 11.85 -2.46
CA SER A 3 -4.02 12.32 -2.99
C SER A 3 -2.87 11.68 -2.23
N ILE A 4 -1.71 11.55 -2.88
CA ILE A 4 -0.47 11.11 -2.26
C ILE A 4 0.63 12.11 -2.58
N ARG A 5 1.46 12.43 -1.60
CA ARG A 5 2.65 13.25 -1.84
C ARG A 5 3.61 12.51 -2.77
N GLU A 6 4.13 13.19 -3.78
CA GLU A 6 5.05 12.58 -4.76
C GLU A 6 6.24 11.88 -4.07
N ARG A 7 6.81 12.53 -3.04
CA ARG A 7 7.91 11.96 -2.23
C ARG A 7 7.56 10.62 -1.57
N THR A 8 6.30 10.45 -1.15
CA THR A 8 5.83 9.26 -0.45
C THR A 8 5.64 8.12 -1.44
N LEU A 9 5.09 8.42 -2.62
CA LEU A 9 5.00 7.44 -3.70
C LEU A 9 6.40 7.00 -4.18
N LYS A 10 7.34 7.94 -4.35
CA LYS A 10 8.75 7.62 -4.68
C LYS A 10 9.39 6.71 -3.63
N MET A 11 9.20 6.99 -2.34
CA MET A 11 9.71 6.15 -1.27
C MET A 11 9.16 4.71 -1.34
N ILE A 12 7.86 4.55 -1.63
CA ILE A 12 7.23 3.24 -1.82
C ILE A 12 7.88 2.50 -3.00
N MET A 13 8.13 3.19 -4.12
CA MET A 13 8.76 2.59 -5.29
C MET A 13 10.18 2.08 -5.00
N GLU A 14 11.00 2.89 -4.31
CA GLU A 14 12.35 2.48 -3.92
C GLU A 14 12.33 1.31 -2.93
N ALA A 15 11.47 1.36 -1.90
CA ALA A 15 11.33 0.27 -0.94
C ALA A 15 10.86 -1.04 -1.60
N SER A 16 10.01 -0.94 -2.62
CA SER A 16 9.55 -2.10 -3.40
C SER A 16 10.65 -2.69 -4.27
N ARG A 17 11.54 -1.85 -4.81
CA ARG A 17 12.72 -2.30 -5.56
C ARG A 17 13.72 -3.03 -4.66
N ASP A 18 13.95 -2.51 -3.46
CA ASP A 18 14.84 -3.13 -2.47
C ASP A 18 14.30 -4.46 -1.92
N ALA A 19 12.97 -4.63 -1.92
CA ALA A 19 12.32 -5.86 -1.45
C ALA A 19 12.38 -7.02 -2.45
N LEU A 20 12.75 -6.77 -3.72
CA LEU A 20 12.81 -7.81 -4.74
C LEU A 20 13.66 -9.02 -4.29
N PRO A 21 13.22 -10.26 -4.52
CA PRO A 21 12.02 -10.66 -5.27
C PRO A 21 10.74 -10.79 -4.42
N ASN A 22 10.77 -10.35 -3.17
CA ASN A 22 9.61 -10.41 -2.27
C ASN A 22 8.68 -9.21 -2.45
N GLU A 23 7.48 -9.31 -1.87
CA GLU A 23 6.59 -8.16 -1.79
C GLU A 23 6.99 -7.24 -0.63
N PHE A 24 7.10 -5.94 -0.93
CA PHE A 24 7.09 -4.90 0.07
C PHE A 24 5.67 -4.67 0.60
N GLY A 25 5.55 -4.26 1.87
CA GLY A 25 4.28 -3.97 2.50
C GLY A 25 4.37 -2.95 3.63
N ALA A 26 3.47 -1.97 3.64
CA ALA A 26 3.34 -0.98 4.71
C ALA A 26 1.89 -0.49 4.89
N LEU A 27 1.60 0.16 6.00
CA LEU A 27 0.35 0.90 6.19
C LEU A 27 0.48 2.33 5.68
N LEU A 28 -0.64 2.91 5.24
CA LEU A 28 -0.73 4.28 4.76
C LEU A 28 -1.23 5.20 5.87
N ARG A 29 -0.57 6.34 6.03
CA ARG A 29 -1.02 7.42 6.92
C ARG A 29 -1.43 8.64 6.11
N ALA A 30 -2.57 9.22 6.48
CA ALA A 30 -3.13 10.37 5.79
C ALA A 30 -3.77 11.37 6.74
N GLU A 31 -3.81 12.61 6.27
CA GLU A 31 -4.53 13.72 6.89
C GLU A 31 -5.31 14.43 5.79
N HIS A 32 -6.58 14.75 6.01
CA HIS A 32 -7.43 15.40 5.00
C HIS A 32 -7.42 14.70 3.62
N GLN A 33 -7.43 13.36 3.59
CA GLN A 33 -7.32 12.53 2.37
C GLN A 33 -6.00 12.68 1.57
N ILE A 34 -4.97 13.25 2.19
CA ILE A 34 -3.61 13.34 1.65
C ILE A 34 -2.73 12.31 2.37
N ILE A 35 -2.33 11.28 1.65
CA ILE A 35 -1.35 10.30 2.10
C ILE A 35 0.02 10.97 2.13
N TYR A 36 0.61 11.06 3.33
CA TYR A 36 1.85 11.81 3.54
C TYR A 36 3.03 10.93 3.97
N GLU A 37 2.78 9.71 4.43
CA GLU A 37 3.82 8.77 4.86
C GLU A 37 3.31 7.31 4.85
N ILE A 38 4.28 6.40 5.02
CA ILE A 38 4.04 4.98 5.27
C ILE A 38 4.49 4.62 6.68
N ALA A 39 3.88 3.60 7.26
CA ALA A 39 4.34 3.02 8.51
C ALA A 39 4.65 1.53 8.31
N LEU A 40 5.87 1.16 8.70
CA LEU A 40 6.26 -0.25 8.79
C LEU A 40 5.68 -0.82 10.09
N VAL A 41 5.02 -1.97 9.99
CA VAL A 41 4.45 -2.66 11.15
C VAL A 41 5.44 -3.73 11.61
N PRO A 42 6.01 -3.62 12.82
CA PRO A 42 6.89 -4.65 13.36
C PRO A 42 6.20 -6.01 13.41
N GLY A 43 6.88 -7.06 12.93
CA GLY A 43 6.32 -8.41 12.88
C GLY A 43 5.37 -8.69 11.70
N SER A 44 5.26 -7.77 10.73
CA SER A 44 4.68 -8.08 9.42
C SER A 44 5.46 -9.20 8.75
N ILE A 45 4.73 -10.13 8.13
CA ILE A 45 5.31 -11.20 7.34
C ILE A 45 5.22 -10.77 5.88
N ASN A 46 6.39 -10.50 5.28
CA ASN A 46 6.53 -10.20 3.86
C ASN A 46 6.93 -11.50 3.16
N GLY A 47 6.02 -12.04 2.35
CA GLY A 47 6.28 -13.20 1.50
C GLY A 47 6.48 -12.81 0.03
N PRO A 48 6.82 -13.76 -0.83
CA PRO A 48 6.93 -13.53 -2.27
C PRO A 48 5.59 -13.32 -2.98
N VAL A 49 4.47 -13.55 -2.29
CA VAL A 49 3.11 -13.49 -2.87
C VAL A 49 2.14 -12.65 -2.04
N HIS A 50 2.40 -12.46 -0.73
CA HIS A 50 1.48 -11.74 0.16
C HIS A 50 2.19 -11.04 1.31
N VAL A 51 1.55 -9.98 1.81
CA VAL A 51 1.92 -9.25 3.03
C VAL A 51 0.84 -9.43 4.11
N ILE A 52 1.26 -9.74 5.34
CA ILE A 52 0.36 -9.84 6.49
C ILE A 52 0.73 -8.79 7.54
N PHE A 53 -0.19 -7.87 7.86
CA PHE A 53 -0.04 -6.85 8.90
C PHE A 53 -0.58 -7.32 10.26
N ARG A 54 0.22 -7.22 11.32
CA ARG A 54 -0.20 -7.50 12.71
C ARG A 54 -0.72 -6.23 13.41
N THR A 55 -1.87 -5.73 12.97
CA THR A 55 -2.44 -4.44 13.39
C THR A 55 -2.92 -4.40 14.86
N TYR A 56 -3.16 -5.54 15.51
CA TYR A 56 -3.65 -5.62 16.91
C TYR A 56 -2.64 -5.11 17.96
N THR A 57 -1.39 -4.85 17.56
CA THR A 57 -0.34 -4.29 18.41
C THR A 57 -0.19 -2.77 18.27
N MET A 58 -0.92 -2.16 17.34
CA MET A 58 -0.75 -0.75 17.03
C MET A 58 -1.49 0.15 18.01
N PRO A 59 -0.89 1.29 18.40
CA PRO A 59 -1.59 2.30 19.18
C PRO A 59 -2.79 2.84 18.38
N LEU A 60 -3.84 3.26 19.09
CA LEU A 60 -4.99 3.94 18.50
C LEU A 60 -4.52 5.23 17.82
N ASP A 61 -4.50 5.21 16.49
CA ASP A 61 -4.08 6.33 15.66
C ASP A 61 -4.98 6.38 14.41
N PHE A 62 -5.80 7.42 14.33
CA PHE A 62 -6.79 7.58 13.26
C PHE A 62 -6.19 8.04 11.93
N SER A 63 -4.89 8.31 11.89
CA SER A 63 -4.21 8.63 10.63
C SER A 63 -3.99 7.42 9.75
N TYR A 64 -4.09 6.19 10.28
CA TYR A 64 -4.03 4.97 9.47
C TYR A 64 -5.28 4.83 8.62
N VAL A 65 -5.10 4.83 7.30
CA VAL A 65 -6.20 4.86 6.32
C VAL A 65 -6.17 3.70 5.34
N GLY A 66 -5.18 2.82 5.42
CA GLY A 66 -4.98 1.88 4.34
C GLY A 66 -3.71 1.08 4.37
N SER A 67 -3.47 0.36 3.28
CA SER A 67 -2.26 -0.41 3.04
C SER A 67 -1.65 -0.10 1.67
N VAL A 68 -0.35 -0.36 1.56
CA VAL A 68 0.35 -0.43 0.30
C VAL A 68 1.22 -1.67 0.26
N HIS A 69 1.23 -2.34 -0.89
CA HIS A 69 2.15 -3.44 -1.15
C HIS A 69 2.61 -3.48 -2.60
N SER A 70 3.63 -4.28 -2.87
CA SER A 70 4.25 -4.37 -4.19
C SER A 70 4.06 -5.73 -4.83
N HIS A 71 3.80 -5.77 -6.14
CA HIS A 71 3.83 -6.99 -6.94
C HIS A 71 5.10 -7.03 -7.82
N PRO A 72 6.05 -7.94 -7.56
CA PRO A 72 7.23 -8.16 -8.41
C PRO A 72 6.90 -8.52 -9.86
N SER A 73 5.69 -9.05 -10.10
CA SER A 73 5.18 -9.38 -11.44
C SER A 73 4.89 -8.16 -12.32
N GLY A 74 4.74 -6.97 -11.72
CA GLY A 74 4.30 -5.76 -12.42
C GLY A 74 2.78 -5.62 -12.58
N ASN A 75 2.01 -6.67 -12.30
CA ASN A 75 0.56 -6.60 -12.33
C ASN A 75 0.03 -5.88 -11.09
N THR A 76 -0.61 -4.74 -11.23
CA THR A 76 -1.15 -3.97 -10.10
C THR A 76 -2.59 -4.32 -9.72
N HIS A 77 -3.17 -5.39 -10.28
CA HIS A 77 -4.49 -5.87 -9.90
C HIS A 77 -4.45 -6.68 -8.59
N PRO A 78 -5.45 -6.51 -7.71
CA PRO A 78 -5.52 -7.25 -6.46
C PRO A 78 -5.86 -8.73 -6.70
N SER A 79 -5.23 -9.59 -5.92
CA SER A 79 -5.62 -10.98 -5.68
C SER A 79 -6.73 -11.09 -4.63
N ASP A 80 -7.33 -12.26 -4.47
CA ASP A 80 -8.32 -12.51 -3.41
C ASP A 80 -7.76 -12.27 -2.00
N ALA A 81 -6.48 -12.56 -1.79
CA ALA A 81 -5.79 -12.29 -0.52
C ALA A 81 -5.64 -10.78 -0.27
N ASP A 82 -5.38 -10.01 -1.33
CA ASP A 82 -5.30 -8.55 -1.24
C ASP A 82 -6.67 -7.97 -0.87
N LEU A 83 -7.75 -8.45 -1.50
CA LEU A 83 -9.11 -8.04 -1.14
C LEU A 83 -9.45 -8.35 0.32
N HIS A 84 -9.01 -9.50 0.83
CA HIS A 84 -9.16 -9.82 2.25
C HIS A 84 -8.36 -8.86 3.14
N MET A 85 -7.12 -8.52 2.76
CA MET A 85 -6.32 -7.51 3.47
C MET A 85 -6.99 -6.13 3.43
N PHE A 86 -7.52 -5.72 2.28
CA PHE A 86 -8.19 -4.42 2.09
C PHE A 86 -9.36 -4.27 3.07
N SER A 87 -10.18 -5.32 3.14
CA SER A 87 -11.33 -5.39 4.05
C SER A 87 -10.96 -5.19 5.53
N ASN A 88 -9.70 -5.31 5.93
CA ASN A 88 -9.25 -5.20 7.31
C ASN A 88 -8.34 -4.00 7.61
N THR A 89 -7.91 -3.22 6.60
CA THR A 89 -6.80 -2.25 6.77
C THR A 89 -7.15 -0.79 6.44
N GLY A 90 -8.36 -0.51 5.93
CA GLY A 90 -8.84 0.87 5.81
C GLY A 90 -9.67 1.13 4.55
N PRO A 91 -9.95 2.41 4.24
CA PRO A 91 -10.68 2.81 3.03
C PRO A 91 -9.86 2.88 1.74
N VAL A 92 -8.53 2.97 1.77
CA VAL A 92 -7.68 3.14 0.57
C VAL A 92 -6.53 2.15 0.53
N HIS A 93 -6.28 1.54 -0.64
CA HIS A 93 -5.19 0.59 -0.82
C HIS A 93 -4.43 0.88 -2.10
N ILE A 94 -3.11 0.70 -2.08
CA ILE A 94 -2.23 0.94 -3.23
C ILE A 94 -1.48 -0.33 -3.55
N ILE A 95 -1.45 -0.71 -4.82
CA ILE A 95 -0.57 -1.77 -5.34
C ILE A 95 0.42 -1.12 -6.30
N VAL A 96 1.72 -1.31 -6.05
CA VAL A 96 2.78 -0.89 -6.97
C VAL A 96 3.37 -2.10 -7.69
N GLY A 97 3.70 -1.95 -8.98
CA GLY A 97 4.20 -3.04 -9.81
C GLY A 97 5.60 -2.75 -10.34
N TYR A 98 6.41 -3.79 -10.55
CA TYR A 98 7.63 -3.70 -11.34
C TYR A 98 7.35 -3.02 -12.72
N PRO A 99 8.22 -2.15 -13.25
CA PRO A 99 9.56 -1.73 -12.76
C PRO A 99 9.58 -0.65 -11.66
N TYR A 100 8.45 -0.42 -10.97
CA TYR A 100 8.31 0.55 -9.88
C TYR A 100 8.64 1.98 -10.32
N ASN A 101 8.08 2.41 -11.46
CA ASN A 101 8.08 3.81 -11.85
C ASN A 101 6.80 4.52 -11.37
N MET A 102 6.78 5.84 -11.46
CA MET A 102 5.68 6.68 -10.98
C MET A 102 4.34 6.44 -11.69
N ASN A 103 4.30 5.62 -12.75
CA ASN A 103 3.09 5.24 -13.48
C ASN A 103 2.70 3.77 -13.23
N ASN A 104 3.50 2.99 -12.50
CA ASN A 104 3.23 1.58 -12.23
C ASN A 104 2.55 1.38 -10.88
N PHE A 105 1.40 2.01 -10.69
CA PHE A 105 0.59 1.79 -9.50
C PHE A 105 -0.89 1.86 -9.82
N SER A 106 -1.67 1.18 -9.01
CA SER A 106 -3.13 1.30 -8.97
C SER A 106 -3.58 1.53 -7.53
N ALA A 107 -4.71 2.21 -7.37
CA ALA A 107 -5.33 2.41 -6.07
C ALA A 107 -6.75 1.83 -6.06
N TYR A 108 -7.18 1.35 -4.89
CA TYR A 108 -8.42 0.62 -4.69
C TYR A 108 -9.14 1.05 -3.42
N THR A 109 -10.46 0.89 -3.40
CA THR A 109 -11.27 0.96 -2.19
C THR A 109 -11.09 -0.29 -1.33
N ARG A 110 -11.67 -0.27 -0.12
CA ARG A 110 -11.80 -1.44 0.77
C ARG A 110 -12.42 -2.68 0.09
N ASN A 111 -13.26 -2.48 -0.92
CA ASN A 111 -13.95 -3.55 -1.65
C ASN A 111 -13.19 -4.00 -2.90
N GLY A 112 -12.04 -3.40 -3.21
CA GLY A 112 -11.29 -3.67 -4.45
C GLY A 112 -11.75 -2.85 -5.65
N ASP A 113 -12.65 -1.87 -5.49
CA ASP A 113 -13.07 -1.02 -6.59
C ASP A 113 -11.95 -0.05 -6.98
N PRO A 114 -11.68 0.19 -8.27
CA PRO A 114 -10.66 1.15 -8.70
C PRO A 114 -10.92 2.55 -8.13
N LEU A 115 -9.86 3.17 -7.62
CA LEU A 115 -9.89 4.48 -6.99
C LEU A 115 -8.92 5.42 -7.69
N LYS A 116 -9.36 6.66 -7.98
CA LYS A 116 -8.47 7.70 -8.51
C LYS A 116 -7.60 8.28 -7.38
N LEU A 117 -6.29 8.16 -7.54
CA LEU A 117 -5.29 8.74 -6.65
C LEU A 117 -4.49 9.82 -7.39
N ASN A 118 -4.52 11.05 -6.89
CA ASN A 118 -3.73 12.14 -7.45
C ASN A 118 -2.35 12.21 -6.82
N ILE A 119 -1.34 12.55 -7.60
CA ILE A 119 0.00 12.86 -7.09
C ILE A 119 0.06 14.38 -6.87
N ILE A 120 0.48 14.80 -5.67
CA ILE A 120 0.63 16.21 -5.29
C ILE A 120 1.99 16.51 -4.67
#